data_AF-A0A3Q2DDG2-F1
#
_entry.id   AF-A0A3Q2DDG2-F1
#
_cell.length_a   1.000
_cell.length_b   1.000
_cell.length_c   1.000
_cell.angle_alpha   90.00
_cell.angle_beta   90.00
_cell.angle_gamma   90.00
#
_symmetry.space_group_name_H-M   'P 1'
#
loop_
_entity.id
_entity.type
_entity.pdbx_description
1 polymer ?
#
loop_
_entity_poly.entity_id
_entity_poly.type
_entity_poly.pdbx_seq_one_letter_code
_entity_poly.pdbx_strand_id
1 'polypeptide(L)'
;SVKMEEHDTPGETEDGKQKENESTEKQSDTAGGGEASGKAAEETTARYNRLKLFDKVIQKSLNRFIENASFKVFSSKFRPLYKENVKRMEEIHNQFTVVLQKSIQEDIIKLMEEGKIESKFQELDKLENEAKDNPEPAWRPSGVPEQDFCSFLMPYYQKQKAYMKLELKKIQAENAALAERVRAGREKIAQTEQCISTDVDEWNAKVIDFERVTSSLNPVDFFDE
;
A
#
# COMPACT_ATOMS: atom_id res chain seq x y z
N SER A 1 22.44 -32.18 -25.23
CA SER A 1 21.79 -33.28 -24.50
C SER A 1 21.49 -32.79 -23.10
N VAL A 2 20.28 -32.78 -22.55
CA VAL A 2 18.90 -33.18 -22.97
C VAL A 2 17.99 -32.16 -22.25
N LYS A 3 17.18 -31.29 -22.88
CA LYS A 3 15.94 -31.44 -23.68
C LYS A 3 14.69 -31.84 -22.87
N MET A 4 13.83 -30.82 -22.60
CA MET A 4 12.36 -30.88 -22.38
C MET A 4 11.89 -31.59 -21.08
N GLU A 5 10.70 -31.32 -20.52
CA GLU A 5 9.44 -30.81 -21.10
C GLU A 5 8.79 -29.62 -20.38
N GLU A 6 8.03 -28.84 -21.15
CA GLU A 6 6.98 -27.92 -20.72
C GLU A 6 5.62 -28.66 -20.66
N HIS A 7 4.65 -28.12 -19.92
CA HIS A 7 3.21 -28.11 -20.21
C HIS A 7 2.46 -27.54 -18.98
N ASP A 8 1.28 -26.93 -19.07
CA ASP A 8 0.74 -25.98 -20.05
C ASP A 8 -0.46 -25.28 -19.36
N THR A 9 -0.82 -24.07 -19.78
CA THR A 9 -2.02 -23.35 -19.26
C THR A 9 -3.17 -23.40 -20.25
N PRO A 10 -4.42 -23.34 -19.77
CA PRO A 10 -5.25 -22.15 -19.96
C PRO A 10 -6.02 -21.78 -18.67
N GLY A 11 -6.59 -20.60 -18.45
CA GLY A 11 -7.01 -19.54 -19.36
C GLY A 11 -8.49 -19.19 -19.11
N GLU A 12 -8.76 -17.87 -18.95
CA GLU A 12 -10.03 -17.16 -19.23
C GLU A 12 -11.26 -17.36 -18.30
N THR A 13 -12.10 -16.35 -17.97
CA THR A 13 -12.05 -14.88 -18.23
C THR A 13 -12.50 -14.05 -16.99
N GLU A 14 -13.31 -12.98 -17.15
CA GLU A 14 -13.74 -12.00 -16.14
C GLU A 14 -15.27 -12.00 -15.85
N ASP A 15 -15.63 -11.25 -14.79
CA ASP A 15 -16.77 -10.32 -14.70
C ASP A 15 -18.18 -10.79 -14.26
N GLY A 16 -18.97 -9.86 -13.69
CA GLY A 16 -20.41 -9.82 -14.01
C GLY A 16 -21.50 -10.11 -12.96
N LYS A 17 -21.48 -9.43 -11.79
CA LYS A 17 -22.64 -8.69 -11.23
C LYS A 17 -23.97 -9.41 -10.78
N GLN A 18 -24.48 -8.93 -9.61
CA GLN A 18 -25.86 -8.43 -9.36
C GLN A 18 -26.85 -9.20 -8.43
N LYS A 19 -27.70 -8.39 -7.76
CA LYS A 19 -28.86 -8.67 -6.87
C LYS A 19 -28.49 -8.90 -5.39
N GLU A 20 -28.76 -8.01 -4.42
CA GLU A 20 -29.69 -6.87 -4.28
C GLU A 20 -31.17 -7.25 -3.97
N ASN A 21 -31.78 -6.47 -3.07
CA ASN A 21 -33.08 -6.62 -2.37
C ASN A 21 -33.02 -7.57 -1.15
N GLU A 22 -33.69 -7.28 -0.02
CA GLU A 22 -34.97 -6.57 0.12
C GLU A 22 -35.11 -5.69 1.40
N SER A 23 -35.78 -4.55 1.21
CA SER A 23 -36.60 -3.69 2.09
C SER A 23 -36.68 -3.94 3.60
N THR A 24 -36.47 -2.92 4.45
CA THR A 24 -37.29 -1.70 4.73
C THR A 24 -38.28 -1.93 5.88
N GLU A 25 -38.07 -1.23 7.01
CA GLU A 25 -39.18 -0.73 7.80
C GLU A 25 -38.84 0.68 8.34
N LYS A 26 -39.80 1.61 8.23
CA LYS A 26 -39.69 3.03 8.60
C LYS A 26 -40.76 3.35 9.64
N GLN A 27 -40.43 4.21 10.60
CA GLN A 27 -41.27 5.31 11.14
C GLN A 27 -40.29 6.24 11.89
N SER A 28 -40.12 7.52 11.56
CA SER A 28 -41.03 8.68 11.78
C SER A 28 -41.31 8.86 13.28
N ASP A 29 -41.01 10.00 13.93
CA ASP A 29 -41.52 11.37 13.75
C ASP A 29 -40.66 12.37 14.56
N THR A 30 -40.73 13.72 14.51
CA THR A 30 -41.21 14.73 13.54
C THR A 30 -40.78 16.14 14.02
N ALA A 31 -40.53 17.06 13.07
CA ALA A 31 -40.52 18.54 13.16
C ALA A 31 -39.54 19.30 14.09
N GLY A 32 -38.91 20.33 13.48
CA GLY A 32 -38.19 21.43 14.14
C GLY A 32 -37.61 22.38 13.09
N GLY A 33 -38.43 23.33 12.59
CA GLY A 33 -38.09 24.15 11.41
C GLY A 33 -37.20 25.38 11.69
N GLY A 34 -36.63 25.94 10.62
CA GLY A 34 -35.87 27.19 10.66
C GLY A 34 -35.07 27.47 9.39
N GLU A 35 -35.67 28.13 8.40
CA GLU A 35 -34.92 28.68 7.27
C GLU A 35 -34.11 29.91 7.70
N ALA A 36 -32.78 29.85 7.53
CA ALA A 36 -31.92 31.04 7.58
C ALA A 36 -30.68 30.86 6.70
N SER A 37 -30.80 31.34 5.45
CA SER A 37 -29.75 31.73 4.50
C SER A 37 -28.29 31.70 4.99
N GLY A 38 -27.47 30.82 4.39
CA GLY A 38 -26.03 30.68 4.64
C GLY A 38 -25.25 30.36 3.35
N LYS A 39 -25.39 31.22 2.34
CA LYS A 39 -24.87 31.03 0.98
C LYS A 39 -23.33 31.07 0.92
N ALA A 40 -22.66 29.92 1.04
CA ALA A 40 -21.22 29.77 0.73
C ALA A 40 -20.78 28.32 0.40
N ALA A 41 -21.68 27.47 -0.11
CA ALA A 41 -21.26 26.30 -0.89
C ALA A 41 -20.90 26.76 -2.31
N GLU A 42 -19.84 27.55 -2.42
CA GLU A 42 -19.22 27.83 -3.71
C GLU A 42 -18.56 26.51 -4.14
N GLU A 43 -19.22 25.80 -5.06
CA GLU A 43 -18.64 24.64 -5.75
C GLU A 43 -17.22 25.01 -6.15
N THR A 44 -16.23 24.22 -5.72
CA THR A 44 -14.81 24.54 -5.90
C THR A 44 -14.38 24.30 -7.34
N THR A 45 -14.90 25.16 -8.21
CA THR A 45 -14.46 25.38 -9.59
C THR A 45 -12.94 25.37 -9.61
N ALA A 46 -12.38 24.59 -10.54
CA ALA A 46 -11.01 24.09 -10.45
C ALA A 46 -10.02 25.18 -10.01
N ARG A 47 -9.43 24.98 -8.81
CA ARG A 47 -8.34 25.81 -8.27
C ARG A 47 -7.38 26.11 -9.41
N TYR A 48 -7.16 27.41 -9.70
CA TYR A 48 -6.46 27.88 -10.90
C TYR A 48 -5.23 27.02 -11.21
N ASN A 49 -5.21 26.43 -12.41
CA ASN A 49 -4.07 25.64 -12.89
C ASN A 49 -2.75 26.39 -12.61
N ARG A 50 -1.88 25.77 -11.81
CA ARG A 50 -0.72 26.45 -11.21
C ARG A 50 0.23 27.01 -12.27
N LEU A 51 0.37 26.32 -13.40
CA LEU A 51 1.18 26.76 -14.54
C LEU A 51 0.65 28.05 -15.18
N LYS A 52 -0.66 28.17 -15.42
CA LYS A 52 -1.28 29.41 -15.94
C LYS A 52 -1.13 30.59 -14.97
N LEU A 53 -1.21 30.33 -13.66
CA LEU A 53 -0.97 31.36 -12.65
C LEU A 53 0.50 31.79 -12.64
N PHE A 54 1.43 30.84 -12.73
CA PHE A 54 2.87 31.09 -12.80
C PHE A 54 3.23 31.95 -14.01
N ASP A 55 2.85 31.55 -15.23
CA ASP A 55 3.11 32.34 -16.45
C ASP A 55 2.56 33.76 -16.32
N LYS A 56 1.30 33.92 -15.90
CA LYS A 56 0.68 35.24 -15.68
C LYS A 56 1.47 36.11 -14.70
N VAL A 57 1.99 35.55 -13.61
CA VAL A 57 2.81 36.27 -12.63
C VAL A 57 4.17 36.65 -13.23
N ILE A 58 4.81 35.72 -13.95
CA ILE A 58 6.11 35.92 -14.59
C ILE A 58 6.03 37.01 -15.66
N GLN A 59 5.12 36.92 -16.64
CA GLN A 59 4.96 37.94 -17.68
C GLN A 59 4.67 39.32 -17.08
N LYS A 60 3.81 39.39 -16.04
CA LYS A 60 3.52 40.66 -15.35
C LYS A 60 4.75 41.21 -14.62
N SER A 61 5.58 40.35 -14.03
CA SER A 61 6.82 40.76 -13.35
C SER A 61 7.87 41.28 -14.34
N LEU A 62 8.01 40.63 -15.50
CA LEU A 62 8.91 41.03 -16.57
C LEU A 62 8.49 42.36 -17.20
N ASN A 63 7.21 42.53 -17.53
CA ASN A 63 6.69 43.79 -18.07
C ASN A 63 6.98 44.96 -17.10
N ARG A 64 6.72 44.77 -15.80
CA ARG A 64 7.03 45.77 -14.77
C ARG A 64 8.54 46.05 -14.62
N PHE A 65 9.39 45.05 -14.83
CA PHE A 65 10.84 45.23 -14.85
C PHE A 65 11.28 46.09 -16.05
N ILE A 66 10.72 45.82 -17.23
CA ILE A 66 10.97 46.61 -18.45
C ILE A 66 10.42 48.04 -18.33
N GLU A 67 9.25 48.26 -17.72
CA GLU A 67 8.72 49.60 -17.41
C GLU A 67 9.69 50.44 -16.56
N ASN A 68 10.34 49.82 -15.56
CA ASN A 68 11.36 50.50 -14.74
C ASN A 68 12.62 50.87 -15.56
N ALA A 69 12.94 50.09 -16.59
CA ALA A 69 14.02 50.36 -17.54
C ALA A 69 13.64 51.36 -18.66
N SER A 70 12.51 52.07 -18.53
CA SER A 70 11.98 52.98 -19.55
C SER A 70 12.97 54.03 -20.07
N PHE A 71 12.74 54.46 -21.31
CA PHE A 71 13.54 55.47 -22.01
C PHE A 71 13.73 56.77 -21.22
N LYS A 72 12.73 57.18 -20.43
CA LYS A 72 12.80 58.36 -19.54
C LYS A 72 13.88 58.22 -18.46
N VAL A 73 13.99 57.03 -17.85
CA VAL A 73 15.00 56.74 -16.84
C VAL A 73 16.38 56.68 -17.49
N PHE A 74 16.50 55.94 -18.60
CA PHE A 74 17.74 55.79 -19.35
C PHE A 74 18.29 57.13 -19.88
N SER A 75 17.46 57.94 -20.52
CA SER A 75 17.83 59.28 -21.00
C SER A 75 18.17 60.29 -19.90
N SER A 76 17.58 60.15 -18.71
CA SER A 76 17.94 60.99 -17.57
C SER A 76 19.38 60.78 -17.09
N LYS A 77 19.98 59.61 -17.34
CA LYS A 77 21.34 59.25 -16.90
C LYS A 77 22.42 59.64 -17.91
N PHE A 78 22.15 59.53 -19.22
CA PHE A 78 23.13 59.80 -20.28
C PHE A 78 22.93 61.16 -20.99
N ARG A 79 22.36 62.16 -20.27
CA ARG A 79 21.93 63.46 -20.82
C ARG A 79 22.86 64.13 -21.85
N PRO A 80 24.20 64.14 -21.73
CA PRO A 80 25.08 64.78 -22.72
C PRO A 80 24.93 64.17 -24.12
N LEU A 81 24.93 62.83 -24.21
CA LEU A 81 24.85 62.08 -25.49
C LEU A 81 23.48 62.26 -26.16
N TYR A 82 22.43 62.40 -25.36
CA TYR A 82 21.06 62.61 -25.85
C TYR A 82 20.86 63.96 -26.54
N LYS A 83 21.57 65.00 -26.15
CA LYS A 83 21.44 66.33 -26.77
C LYS A 83 21.92 66.36 -28.22
N GLU A 84 22.84 65.48 -28.59
CA GLU A 84 23.40 65.42 -29.95
C GLU A 84 22.53 64.58 -30.89
N ASN A 85 22.04 63.41 -30.44
CA ASN A 85 21.40 62.43 -31.34
C ASN A 85 20.26 61.64 -30.66
N VAL A 86 19.19 62.32 -30.26
CA VAL A 86 17.99 61.71 -29.62
C VAL A 86 17.52 60.44 -30.35
N LYS A 87 17.29 60.51 -31.67
CA LYS A 87 16.75 59.40 -32.48
C LYS A 87 17.62 58.15 -32.44
N ARG A 88 18.95 58.30 -32.54
CA ARG A 88 19.89 57.16 -32.47
C ARG A 88 19.85 56.52 -31.08
N MET A 89 19.72 57.34 -30.05
CA MET A 89 19.77 56.89 -28.66
C MET A 89 18.44 56.29 -28.17
N GLU A 90 17.33 56.65 -28.82
CA GLU A 90 16.02 55.97 -28.74
C GLU A 90 16.07 54.59 -29.39
N GLU A 91 16.63 54.48 -30.60
CA GLU A 91 16.85 53.20 -31.28
C GLU A 91 17.73 52.24 -30.45
N ILE A 92 18.84 52.73 -29.89
CA ILE A 92 19.71 51.95 -28.99
C ILE A 92 18.95 51.45 -27.74
N HIS A 93 18.10 52.29 -27.14
CA HIS A 93 17.29 51.89 -25.98
C HIS A 93 16.25 50.84 -26.33
N ASN A 94 15.59 50.98 -27.48
CA ASN A 94 14.63 50.02 -28.00
C ASN A 94 15.30 48.64 -28.24
N GLN A 95 16.44 48.62 -28.95
CA GLN A 95 17.22 47.40 -29.17
C GLN A 95 17.67 46.75 -27.85
N PHE A 96 18.22 47.53 -26.91
CA PHE A 96 18.57 47.04 -25.57
C PHE A 96 17.38 46.40 -24.86
N THR A 97 16.21 47.06 -24.90
CA THR A 97 15.00 46.60 -24.23
C THR A 97 14.49 45.28 -24.82
N VAL A 98 14.44 45.17 -26.15
CA VAL A 98 14.03 43.95 -26.87
C VAL A 98 14.99 42.79 -26.58
N VAL A 99 16.30 43.02 -26.64
CA VAL A 99 17.32 41.99 -26.36
C VAL A 99 17.26 41.55 -24.90
N LEU A 100 17.13 42.48 -23.95
CA LEU A 100 17.03 42.18 -22.52
C LEU A 100 15.76 41.37 -22.21
N GLN A 101 14.61 41.80 -22.73
CA GLN A 101 13.34 41.09 -22.52
C GLN A 101 13.40 39.67 -23.10
N LYS A 102 13.90 39.54 -24.33
CA LYS A 102 14.06 38.24 -25.00
C LYS A 102 14.99 37.31 -24.23
N SER A 103 16.18 37.79 -23.83
CA SER A 103 17.15 36.99 -23.06
C SER A 103 16.55 36.46 -21.76
N ILE A 104 15.82 37.31 -21.03
CA ILE A 104 15.17 36.90 -19.77
C ILE A 104 14.06 35.88 -20.05
N GLN A 105 13.28 36.02 -21.14
CA GLN A 105 12.26 35.03 -21.52
C GLN A 105 12.88 33.68 -21.90
N GLU A 106 13.96 33.68 -22.68
CA GLU A 106 14.69 32.46 -23.06
C GLU A 106 15.27 31.75 -21.83
N ASP A 107 15.89 32.49 -20.90
CA ASP A 107 16.41 31.95 -19.63
C ASP A 107 15.28 31.38 -18.74
N ILE A 108 14.13 32.04 -18.67
CA ILE A 108 12.96 31.56 -17.92
C ILE A 108 12.42 30.25 -18.51
N ILE A 109 12.25 30.17 -19.83
CA ILE A 109 11.78 28.96 -20.52
C ILE A 109 12.75 27.81 -20.24
N LYS A 110 14.05 28.05 -20.40
CA LYS A 110 15.09 27.07 -20.09
C LYS A 110 15.05 26.60 -18.64
N LEU A 111 14.89 27.50 -17.67
CA LEU A 111 14.74 27.13 -16.25
C LEU A 111 13.44 26.34 -15.97
N MET A 112 12.35 26.60 -16.70
CA MET A 112 11.12 25.81 -16.62
C MET A 112 11.30 24.39 -17.14
N GLU A 113 12.00 24.23 -18.26
CA GLU A 113 12.35 22.95 -18.89
C GLU A 113 13.30 22.14 -18.00
N GLU A 114 14.44 22.72 -17.59
CA GLU A 114 15.42 22.09 -16.69
C GLU A 114 14.78 21.71 -15.35
N GLY A 115 13.98 22.61 -14.77
CA GLY A 115 13.27 22.38 -13.52
C GLY A 115 12.08 21.42 -13.63
N LYS A 116 11.67 21.05 -14.86
CA LYS A 116 10.43 20.29 -15.18
C LYS A 116 9.18 20.88 -14.50
N ILE A 117 9.10 22.21 -14.49
CA ILE A 117 8.14 22.96 -13.68
C ILE A 117 6.69 22.67 -14.10
N GLU A 118 6.43 22.51 -15.40
CA GLU A 118 5.10 22.18 -15.92
C GLU A 118 4.58 20.85 -15.38
N SER A 119 5.40 19.80 -15.48
CA SER A 119 5.07 18.46 -14.98
C SER A 119 4.84 18.46 -13.47
N LYS A 120 5.67 19.17 -12.70
CA LYS A 120 5.50 19.32 -11.24
C LYS A 120 4.21 20.05 -10.87
N PHE A 121 3.84 21.10 -11.61
CA PHE A 121 2.56 21.79 -11.37
C PHE A 121 1.36 20.92 -11.75
N GLN A 122 1.43 20.16 -12.84
CA GLN A 122 0.38 19.19 -13.21
C GLN A 122 0.23 18.07 -12.16
N GLU A 123 1.35 17.56 -11.63
CA GLU A 123 1.34 16.57 -10.56
C GLU A 123 0.78 17.13 -9.25
N LEU A 124 1.15 18.37 -8.86
CA LEU A 124 0.57 19.04 -7.70
C LEU A 124 -0.92 19.35 -7.86
N ASP A 125 -1.36 19.78 -9.06
CA ASP A 125 -2.78 19.97 -9.39
C ASP A 125 -3.54 18.62 -9.25
N LYS A 126 -2.94 17.51 -9.72
CA LYS A 126 -3.50 16.15 -9.57
C LYS A 126 -3.59 15.71 -8.11
N LEU A 127 -2.50 15.76 -7.36
CA LEU A 127 -2.44 15.34 -5.95
C LEU A 127 -3.38 16.17 -5.06
N GLU A 128 -3.53 17.47 -5.34
CA GLU A 128 -4.52 18.31 -4.67
C GLU A 128 -5.94 17.84 -4.96
N ASN A 129 -6.27 17.52 -6.22
CA ASN A 129 -7.59 17.01 -6.60
C ASN A 129 -7.90 15.66 -5.94
N GLU A 130 -6.93 14.75 -5.88
CA GLU A 130 -7.06 13.44 -5.21
C GLU A 130 -7.24 13.56 -3.68
N ALA A 131 -6.70 14.62 -3.06
CA ALA A 131 -6.77 14.85 -1.63
C ALA A 131 -7.95 15.74 -1.17
N LYS A 132 -8.77 16.29 -2.09
CA LYS A 132 -9.84 17.26 -1.75
C LYS A 132 -10.81 16.77 -0.68
N ASP A 133 -11.21 15.51 -0.78
CA ASP A 133 -12.26 14.92 0.06
C ASP A 133 -11.69 14.25 1.33
N ASN A 134 -10.37 14.33 1.54
CA ASN A 134 -9.74 13.81 2.76
C ASN A 134 -9.71 14.88 3.86
N PRO A 135 -10.48 14.73 4.96
CA PRO A 135 -10.50 15.69 6.06
C PRO A 135 -9.27 15.58 6.99
N GLU A 136 -8.46 14.53 6.87
CA GLU A 136 -7.31 14.33 7.75
C GLU A 136 -6.14 15.26 7.37
N PRO A 137 -5.43 15.83 8.37
CA PRO A 137 -4.21 16.58 8.11
C PRO A 137 -3.17 15.71 7.40
N ALA A 138 -2.78 16.10 6.19
CA ALA A 138 -1.77 15.39 5.42
C ALA A 138 -0.45 15.25 6.21
N TRP A 139 0.12 14.04 6.21
CA TRP A 139 1.34 13.71 6.95
C TRP A 139 2.49 14.69 6.69
N ARG A 140 3.27 14.98 7.73
CA ARG A 140 4.49 15.78 7.67
C ARG A 140 5.59 15.04 8.45
N PRO A 141 6.86 15.10 7.99
CA PRO A 141 7.98 14.63 8.79
C PRO A 141 7.97 15.31 10.16
N SER A 142 8.09 14.51 11.22
CA SER A 142 8.24 14.99 12.60
C SER A 142 9.58 15.68 12.83
N GLY A 143 10.57 15.41 11.98
CA GLY A 143 11.96 15.82 12.17
C GLY A 143 12.76 14.85 13.04
N VAL A 144 12.15 13.75 13.49
CA VAL A 144 12.80 12.64 14.18
C VAL A 144 12.89 11.46 13.18
N PRO A 145 14.08 11.17 12.61
CA PRO A 145 14.22 10.20 11.53
C PRO A 145 13.69 8.80 11.88
N GLU A 146 13.88 8.35 13.12
CA GLU A 146 13.41 7.06 13.62
C GLU A 146 11.88 6.98 13.60
N GLN A 147 11.19 8.04 14.02
CA GLN A 147 9.73 8.10 14.03
C GLN A 147 9.15 8.15 12.61
N ASP A 148 9.76 8.98 11.75
CA ASP A 148 9.33 9.14 10.36
C ASP A 148 9.51 7.82 9.59
N PHE A 149 10.65 7.15 9.75
CA PHE A 149 10.94 5.84 9.17
C PHE A 149 10.03 4.73 9.71
N CYS A 150 9.79 4.68 11.03
CA CYS A 150 8.84 3.74 11.61
C CYS A 150 7.41 3.94 11.09
N SER A 151 6.98 5.20 10.86
CA SER A 151 5.65 5.48 10.30
C SER A 151 5.48 4.93 8.89
N PHE A 152 6.52 5.06 8.05
CA PHE A 152 6.55 4.51 6.69
C PHE A 152 6.58 2.97 6.66
N LEU A 153 7.34 2.33 7.56
CA LEU A 153 7.44 0.87 7.58
C LEU A 153 6.26 0.16 8.26
N MET A 154 5.50 0.84 9.11
CA MET A 154 4.44 0.23 9.93
C MET A 154 3.42 -0.61 9.11
N PRO A 155 2.91 -0.17 7.95
CA PRO A 155 1.95 -0.96 7.16
C PRO A 155 2.54 -2.30 6.67
N TYR A 156 3.82 -2.33 6.31
CA TYR A 156 4.51 -3.54 5.85
C TYR A 156 4.65 -4.56 6.98
N TYR A 157 5.08 -4.12 8.16
CA TYR A 157 5.17 -4.99 9.34
C TYR A 157 3.80 -5.47 9.83
N GLN A 158 2.76 -4.64 9.74
CA GLN A 158 1.39 -5.06 10.03
C GLN A 158 0.93 -6.17 9.06
N LYS A 159 1.18 -6.03 7.75
CA LYS A 159 0.88 -7.06 6.74
C LYS A 159 1.63 -8.36 7.01
N GLN A 160 2.93 -8.29 7.30
CA GLN A 160 3.75 -9.47 7.65
C GLN A 160 3.24 -10.16 8.93
N LYS A 161 2.93 -9.38 9.97
CA LYS A 161 2.36 -9.89 11.24
C LYS A 161 1.00 -10.56 11.04
N ALA A 162 0.16 -10.04 10.16
CA ALA A 162 -1.12 -10.65 9.80
C ALA A 162 -0.92 -11.99 9.07
N TYR A 163 -0.02 -12.03 8.08
CA TYR A 163 0.33 -13.26 7.36
C TYR A 163 0.90 -14.35 8.30
N MET A 164 1.90 -14.03 9.13
CA MET A 164 2.48 -15.01 10.05
C MET A 164 1.48 -15.55 11.07
N LYS A 165 0.53 -14.72 11.52
CA LYS A 165 -0.58 -15.18 12.39
C LYS A 165 -1.50 -16.18 11.69
N LEU A 166 -1.72 -16.06 10.38
CA LEU A 166 -2.54 -16.99 9.61
C LEU A 166 -1.83 -18.33 9.45
N GLU A 167 -0.56 -18.33 9.04
CA GLU A 167 0.21 -19.57 8.85
C GLU A 167 0.44 -20.30 10.18
N LEU A 168 0.71 -19.58 11.26
CA LEU A 168 0.86 -20.16 12.60
C LEU A 168 -0.43 -20.85 13.09
N LYS A 169 -1.61 -20.27 12.82
CA LYS A 169 -2.90 -20.91 13.12
C LYS A 169 -3.10 -22.20 12.32
N LYS A 170 -2.73 -22.20 11.03
CA LYS A 170 -2.82 -23.38 10.16
C LYS A 170 -1.94 -24.52 10.69
N ILE A 171 -0.66 -24.23 10.95
CA ILE A 171 0.29 -25.22 11.52
C ILE A 171 -0.19 -25.74 12.88
N GLN A 172 -0.77 -24.88 13.74
CA GLN A 172 -1.34 -25.32 15.02
C GLN A 172 -2.53 -26.27 14.85
N ALA A 173 -3.43 -26.00 13.90
CA ALA A 173 -4.58 -26.86 13.61
C ALA A 173 -4.13 -28.22 13.03
N GLU A 174 -3.18 -28.22 12.10
CA GLU A 174 -2.60 -29.44 11.52
C GLU A 174 -1.88 -30.28 12.60
N ASN A 175 -1.08 -29.65 13.46
CA ASN A 175 -0.40 -30.33 14.57
C ASN A 175 -1.38 -30.89 15.60
N ALA A 176 -2.47 -30.19 15.92
CA ALA A 176 -3.52 -30.73 16.78
C ALA A 176 -4.16 -31.97 16.16
N ALA A 177 -4.56 -31.91 14.89
CA ALA A 177 -5.14 -33.05 14.16
C ALA A 177 -4.16 -34.24 13.98
N LEU A 178 -2.85 -33.98 13.95
CA LEU A 178 -1.81 -35.01 14.00
C LEU A 178 -1.68 -35.62 15.41
N ALA A 179 -1.67 -34.80 16.46
CA ALA A 179 -1.57 -35.26 17.85
C ALA A 179 -2.76 -36.14 18.27
N GLU A 180 -3.99 -35.76 17.86
CA GLU A 180 -5.18 -36.59 18.06
C GLU A 180 -5.05 -37.97 17.39
N ARG A 181 -4.61 -38.01 16.13
CA ARG A 181 -4.38 -39.26 15.40
C ARG A 181 -3.30 -40.13 16.04
N VAL A 182 -2.22 -39.53 16.54
CA VAL A 182 -1.17 -40.26 17.29
C VAL A 182 -1.72 -40.82 18.59
N ARG A 183 -2.56 -40.08 19.33
CA ARG A 183 -3.17 -40.57 20.58
C ARG A 183 -4.09 -41.76 20.31
N ALA A 184 -5.02 -41.63 19.36
CA ALA A 184 -5.92 -42.72 18.96
C ALA A 184 -5.16 -43.96 18.46
N GLY A 185 -4.06 -43.75 17.72
CA GLY A 185 -3.17 -44.84 17.28
C GLY A 185 -2.50 -45.57 18.45
N ARG A 186 -1.99 -44.84 19.45
CA ARG A 186 -1.38 -45.41 20.65
C ARG A 186 -2.39 -46.17 21.50
N GLU A 187 -3.59 -45.64 21.66
CA GLU A 187 -4.67 -46.30 22.41
C GLU A 187 -5.07 -47.63 21.75
N LYS A 188 -5.21 -47.66 20.41
CA LYS A 188 -5.47 -48.90 19.67
C LYS A 188 -4.34 -49.92 19.81
N ILE A 189 -3.08 -49.48 19.84
CA ILE A 189 -1.93 -50.36 20.08
C ILE A 189 -2.01 -50.96 21.49
N ALA A 190 -2.19 -50.14 22.52
CA ALA A 190 -2.29 -50.59 23.92
C ALA A 190 -3.45 -51.59 24.14
N GLN A 191 -4.61 -51.36 23.51
CA GLN A 191 -5.73 -52.32 23.51
C GLN A 191 -5.34 -53.65 22.85
N THR A 192 -4.62 -53.61 21.74
CA THR A 192 -4.17 -54.80 21.02
C THR A 192 -3.13 -55.59 21.85
N GLU A 193 -2.18 -54.89 22.47
CA GLU A 193 -1.18 -55.46 23.39
C GLU A 193 -1.85 -56.14 24.60
N GLN A 194 -2.88 -55.52 25.18
CA GLN A 194 -3.65 -56.10 26.29
C GLN A 194 -4.40 -57.38 25.88
N CYS A 195 -5.05 -57.39 24.71
CA CYS A 195 -5.70 -58.61 24.19
C CYS A 195 -4.68 -59.74 24.00
N ILE A 196 -3.54 -59.44 23.35
CA ILE A 196 -2.47 -60.44 23.13
C ILE A 196 -1.93 -60.99 24.46
N SER A 197 -1.71 -60.14 25.47
CA SER A 197 -1.28 -60.60 26.79
C SER A 197 -2.31 -61.54 27.43
N THR A 198 -3.60 -61.19 27.32
CA THR A 198 -4.69 -62.01 27.87
C THR A 198 -4.78 -63.37 27.18
N ASP A 199 -4.70 -63.40 25.84
CA ASP A 199 -4.69 -64.63 25.05
C ASP A 199 -3.48 -65.53 25.38
N VAL A 200 -2.31 -64.92 25.61
CA VAL A 200 -1.08 -65.61 26.03
C VAL A 200 -1.20 -66.18 27.44
N ASP A 201 -1.74 -65.43 28.39
CA ASP A 201 -1.96 -65.89 29.77
C ASP A 201 -2.98 -67.02 29.83
N GLU A 202 -4.08 -66.92 29.06
CA GLU A 202 -5.04 -68.02 28.88
C GLU A 202 -4.41 -69.27 28.27
N TRP A 203 -3.54 -69.11 27.26
CA TRP A 203 -2.85 -70.23 26.63
C TRP A 203 -1.87 -70.90 27.60
N ASN A 204 -1.08 -70.11 28.34
CA ASN A 204 -0.18 -70.61 29.39
C ASN A 204 -0.94 -71.39 30.47
N ALA A 205 -2.09 -70.89 30.93
CA ALA A 205 -2.93 -71.59 31.91
C ALA A 205 -3.40 -72.97 31.38
N LYS A 206 -3.86 -73.03 30.11
CA LYS A 206 -4.28 -74.28 29.45
C LYS A 206 -3.11 -75.28 29.32
N VAL A 207 -1.89 -74.80 29.04
CA VAL A 207 -0.67 -75.63 29.01
C VAL A 207 -0.33 -76.19 30.38
N ILE A 208 -0.37 -75.37 31.44
CA ILE A 208 -0.09 -75.80 32.83
C ILE A 208 -1.13 -76.82 33.32
N ASP A 209 -2.41 -76.64 33.00
CA ASP A 209 -3.45 -77.60 33.34
C ASP A 209 -3.25 -78.94 32.60
N PHE A 210 -2.84 -78.92 31.32
CA PHE A 210 -2.49 -80.13 30.57
C PHE A 210 -1.25 -80.85 31.15
N GLU A 211 -0.21 -80.11 31.54
CA GLU A 211 0.99 -80.66 32.21
C GLU A 211 0.64 -81.29 33.56
N ARG A 212 -0.28 -80.69 34.33
CA ARG A 212 -0.80 -81.26 35.57
C ARG A 212 -1.56 -82.57 35.33
N VAL A 213 -2.42 -82.62 34.33
CA VAL A 213 -3.19 -83.82 33.96
C VAL A 213 -2.28 -84.96 33.50
N THR A 214 -1.31 -84.66 32.63
CA THR A 214 -0.35 -85.68 32.15
C THR A 214 0.57 -86.17 33.26
N SER A 215 1.01 -85.29 34.16
CA SER A 215 1.77 -85.69 35.37
C SER A 215 0.97 -86.58 36.31
N SER A 216 -0.34 -86.33 36.48
CA SER A 216 -1.23 -87.18 37.28
C SER A 216 -1.54 -88.55 36.66
N LEU A 217 -1.25 -88.75 35.37
CA LEU A 217 -1.45 -90.01 34.65
C LEU A 217 -0.19 -90.88 34.59
N ASN A 218 0.95 -90.37 35.05
CA ASN A 218 2.20 -91.11 35.21
C ASN A 218 2.34 -91.56 36.69
N PRO A 219 2.17 -92.85 37.03
CA PRO A 219 2.41 -93.32 38.39
C PRO A 219 3.91 -93.27 38.67
N VAL A 220 4.32 -92.48 39.68
CA VAL A 220 5.65 -92.61 40.27
C VAL A 220 5.56 -93.64 41.39
N ASP A 221 5.66 -94.91 41.00
CA ASP A 221 6.07 -95.98 41.91
C ASP A 221 7.31 -96.67 41.34
N PHE A 222 8.40 -96.47 42.07
CA PHE A 222 9.62 -97.26 42.17
C PHE A 222 9.78 -98.48 41.24
N PHE A 223 10.78 -98.40 40.36
CA PHE A 223 11.65 -99.56 40.12
C PHE A 223 12.66 -99.63 41.27
N ASP A 224 12.45 -100.56 42.19
CA ASP A 224 13.52 -101.14 43.02
C ASP A 224 13.75 -102.59 42.57
N GLU A 225 15.01 -103.02 42.66
CA GLU A 225 15.58 -104.34 42.29
C GLU A 225 15.84 -104.63 40.79
#